data_AF-A0A2S6HMD0-F1
#
_entry.id   AF-A0A2S6HMD0-F1
#
_cell.length_a   1.000
_cell.length_b   1.000
_cell.length_c   1.000
_cell.angle_alpha   90.00
_cell.angle_beta   90.00
_cell.angle_gamma   90.00
#
_symmetry.space_group_name_H-M   'P 1'
#
loop_
_entity.id
_entity.type
_entity.pdbx_description
1 polymer ?
#
loop_
_entity_poly.entity_id
_entity_poly.type
_entity_poly.pdbx_seq_one_letter_code
_entity_poly.pdbx_strand_id
1 'polypeptide(L)' 'MNKYTQGIELPLGFGLALEEFQAMDYFFSLPEKEQQHMVDHAETIQSKLEMLAYVQSIVNSGS' A
#
# COMPACT_ATOMS: atom_id res chain seq x y z
N MET A 1 -14.94 -8.75 9.94
CA MET A 1 -13.59 -8.53 9.36
C MET A 1 -13.46 -7.04 9.12
N ASN A 2 -13.02 -6.29 10.13
CA ASN A 2 -12.71 -4.87 9.96
C ASN A 2 -11.25 -4.80 9.52
N LYS A 3 -10.99 -5.04 8.23
CA LYS A 3 -9.68 -4.74 7.66
C LYS A 3 -9.57 -3.20 7.62
N TYR A 4 -8.43 -2.62 7.99
CA TYR A 4 -8.15 -1.17 8.05
C TYR A 4 -8.54 -0.46 9.37
N THR A 5 -8.09 -1.00 10.51
CA THR A 5 -8.31 -0.47 11.87
C THR A 5 -7.36 0.65 12.29
N GLN A 6 -7.04 1.65 11.46
CA GLN A 6 -6.23 2.81 11.90
C GLN A 6 -6.73 4.18 11.37
N GLY A 7 -7.95 4.27 10.82
CA GLY A 7 -8.51 5.53 10.33
C GLY A 7 -7.86 6.08 9.05
N ILE A 8 -6.88 5.36 8.49
CA ILE A 8 -6.32 5.61 7.18
C ILE A 8 -7.26 4.98 6.14
N GLU A 9 -7.91 5.81 5.33
CA GLU A 9 -8.64 5.35 4.15
C GLU A 9 -7.63 4.81 3.14
N LEU A 10 -7.51 3.48 3.06
CA LEU A 10 -6.65 2.83 2.07
C LEU A 10 -7.38 2.84 0.71
N PRO A 11 -6.79 3.40 -0.35
CA PRO A 11 -7.34 3.29 -1.69
C PRO A 11 -7.55 1.82 -2.02
N LEU A 12 -8.74 1.45 -2.51
CA LEU A 12 -9.08 0.06 -2.78
C LEU A 12 -8.05 -0.64 -3.68
N GLY A 13 -7.57 0.07 -4.71
CA GLY A 13 -6.52 -0.45 -5.60
C GLY A 13 -5.19 -0.73 -4.89
N PHE A 14 -4.84 0.10 -3.90
CA PHE A 14 -3.62 -0.06 -3.11
C PHE A 14 -3.74 -1.24 -2.14
N GLY A 15 -4.87 -1.35 -1.42
CA GLY A 15 -5.14 -2.49 -0.53
C GLY A 15 -5.12 -3.84 -1.26
N LEU A 16 -5.68 -3.89 -2.48
CA LEU A 16 -5.64 -5.09 -3.32
C LEU A 16 -4.21 -5.42 -3.79
N ALA A 17 -3.45 -4.42 -4.21
CA ALA A 17 -2.06 -4.61 -4.61
C ALA A 17 -1.19 -5.10 -3.44
N LEU A 18 -1.36 -4.54 -2.24
CA LEU A 18 -0.68 -5.01 -1.03
C LEU A 18 -1.02 -6.48 -0.70
N GLU A 19 -2.27 -6.90 -0.89
CA GLU A 19 -2.67 -8.30 -0.70
C GLU A 19 -2.06 -9.23 -1.74
N GLU A 20 -2.01 -8.83 -3.02
CA GLU A 20 -1.41 -9.65 -4.08
C GLU A 20 0.09 -9.88 -3.88
N PHE A 21 0.82 -8.88 -3.39
CA PHE A 21 2.26 -8.99 -3.12
C PHE A 21 2.59 -9.44 -1.70
N GLN A 22 1.58 -9.84 -0.90
CA GLN A 22 1.76 -10.18 0.53
C GLN A 22 2.50 -9.08 1.32
N ALA A 23 2.37 -7.83 0.89
CA ALA A 23 3.05 -6.66 1.42
C ALA A 23 2.29 -5.99 2.57
N MET A 24 1.12 -6.53 2.93
CA MET A 24 0.24 -5.97 3.94
C MET A 24 0.92 -5.89 5.32
N ASP A 25 1.60 -6.95 5.73
CA ASP A 25 2.33 -6.98 7.01
C ASP A 25 3.50 -6.01 7.02
N TYR A 26 4.23 -5.90 5.89
CA TYR A 26 5.29 -4.91 5.72
C TYR A 26 4.73 -3.49 5.84
N PHE A 27 3.68 -3.16 5.11
CA PHE A 27 3.02 -1.84 5.16
C PHE A 27 2.60 -1.47 6.59
N PHE A 28 1.94 -2.38 7.32
CA PHE A 28 1.54 -2.12 8.70
C PHE A 28 2.69 -2.11 9.70
N SER A 29 3.86 -2.67 9.36
CA SER A 29 5.07 -2.57 10.17
C SER A 29 5.78 -1.21 10.05
N LEU A 30 5.50 -0.45 8.99
CA LEU A 30 6.10 0.86 8.77
C LEU A 30 5.54 1.93 9.74
N PRO A 31 6.29 3.00 10.01
CA PRO A 31 5.76 4.14 10.76
C PRO A 31 4.55 4.79 10.07
N GLU A 32 3.61 5.34 10.83
CA GLU A 32 2.40 6.01 10.28
C GLU A 32 2.73 7.05 9.20
N LYS A 33 3.84 7.77 9.34
CA LYS A 33 4.29 8.76 8.35
C LYS A 33 4.63 8.13 6.99
N GLU A 34 5.25 6.94 7.00
CA GLU A 34 5.55 6.22 5.77
C GLU A 34 4.28 5.58 5.19
N GLN A 35 3.41 5.05 6.04
CA GLN A 35 2.09 4.56 5.62
C GLN A 35 1.29 5.65 4.91
N GLN A 36 1.21 6.86 5.48
CA GLN A 36 0.55 8.00 4.84
C GLN A 36 1.23 8.42 3.54
N HIS A 37 2.56 8.51 3.51
CA HIS A 37 3.27 8.86 2.27
C HIS A 37 2.99 7.85 1.14
N MET A 38 2.88 6.56 1.48
CA MET A 38 2.52 5.52 0.52
C MET A 38 1.07 5.64 0.06
N VAL A 39 0.15 5.94 0.96
CA VAL A 39 -1.27 6.17 0.66
C VAL A 39 -1.45 7.40 -0.24
N ASP A 40 -0.84 8.52 0.13
CA ASP A 40 -0.88 9.76 -0.66
C ASP A 40 -0.34 9.52 -2.07
N HIS A 41 0.76 8.77 -2.21
CA HIS A 41 1.30 8.42 -3.52
C HIS A 41 0.34 7.51 -4.30
N ALA A 42 -0.22 6.49 -3.64
CA ALA A 42 -1.18 5.58 -4.24
C ALA A 42 -2.46 6.29 -4.73
N GLU A 43 -2.90 7.34 -4.04
CA GLU A 43 -4.03 8.17 -4.49
C GLU A 43 -3.74 8.95 -5.79
N THR A 44 -2.48 9.28 -6.07
CA THR A 44 -2.09 9.92 -7.33
C THR A 44 -2.11 8.95 -8.52
N ILE A 45 -2.08 7.64 -8.25
CA ILE A 45 -2.01 6.61 -9.28
C ILE A 45 -3.41 6.31 -9.82
N GLN A 46 -3.62 6.60 -11.10
CA GLN A 46 -4.90 6.37 -11.77
C GLN A 46 -4.94 5.04 -12.54
N SER A 47 -3.80 4.34 -12.64
CA SER A 47 -3.67 3.09 -13.39
C SER A 47 -3.43 1.90 -12.47
N LYS A 48 -4.20 0.82 -12.67
CA LYS A 48 -4.00 -0.44 -11.94
C LYS A 48 -2.58 -1.00 -12.13
N LEU A 49 -2.02 -0.90 -13.34
CA LEU A 49 -0.68 -1.41 -13.64
C LEU A 49 0.40 -0.63 -12.88
N GLU A 50 0.25 0.70 -12.80
CA GLU A 50 1.16 1.56 -12.03
C GLU A 50 1.06 1.27 -10.53
N MET A 51 -0.13 1.00 -10.00
CA MET A 51 -0.33 0.64 -8.60
C MET A 51 0.39 -0.66 -8.25
N LEU A 52 0.25 -1.68 -9.12
CA LEU A 52 0.94 -2.95 -8.94
C LEU A 52 2.46 -2.78 -9.01
N ALA A 53 2.95 -1.99 -9.98
CA ALA A 53 4.37 -1.69 -10.10
C ALA A 53 4.91 -0.92 -8.88
N TYR A 54 4.12 0.00 -8.34
CA TYR A 54 4.46 0.75 -7.14
C TYR A 54 4.61 -0.18 -5.93
N VAL A 55 3.60 -1.00 -5.62
CA VAL A 55 3.69 -1.96 -4.50
C VAL A 55 4.81 -2.96 -4.70
N GLN A 56 4.99 -3.48 -5.92
CA GLN A 56 6.09 -4.37 -6.24
C GLN A 56 7.46 -3.72 -5.99
N SER A 57 7.61 -2.43 -6.31
CA SER A 57 8.85 -1.69 -6.05
C SER A 57 9.14 -1.55 -4.55
N ILE A 58 8.11 -1.41 -3.72
CA ILE A 58 8.22 -1.33 -2.26
C ILE A 58 8.73 -2.66 -1.69
N VAL A 59 8.12 -3.77 -2.11
CA VAL A 59 8.53 -5.12 -1.68
C VAL A 59 9.95 -5.44 -2.14
N ASN A 60 10.31 -5.10 -3.37
CA ASN A 60 11.64 -5.37 -3.92
C ASN A 60 12.74 -4.45 -3.35
N SER A 61 12.40 -3.26 -2.87
CA SER A 61 13.38 -2.33 -2.27
C SER A 61 13.70 -2.67 -0.80
N GLY A 62 12.91 -3.54 -0.17
CA GLY A 62 13.09 -3.99 1.21
C GLY A 62 13.81 -5.34 1.38
N SER A 63 14.45 -5.86 0.32
CA SER A 63 15.19 -7.14 0.32
C SER A 63 16.68 -6.99 0.63
#